data_AF-A0A948JJB2-F1
#
_entry.id   AF-A0A948JJB2-F1
#
_cell.length_a   1.000
_cell.length_b   1.000
_cell.length_c   1.000
_cell.angle_alpha   90.00
_cell.angle_beta   90.00
_cell.angle_gamma   90.00
#
_symmetry.space_group_name_H-M   'P 1'
#
loop_
_entity.id
_entity.type
_entity.pdbx_description
1 polymer ?
#
loop_
_entity_poly.entity_id
_entity_poly.type
_entity_poly.pdbx_seq_one_letter_code
_entity_poly.pdbx_strand_id
1 'polypeptide(L)'
;MRKLTLFLLFAFKSPSYAVEIVKCGSEDEVFIRELHAAKKLSNESLAAEAKDGFAINEWLQCQLKDDVMMDGLSFTLYKSIKSNGLFVVIHNDFDGTSKLYGPFNK
;
A
#
# COMPACT_ATOMS: atom_id res chain seq x y z
N MET A 1 -43.06 -0.62 -41.15
CA MET A 1 -42.07 0.38 -40.68
C MET A 1 -41.23 -0.26 -39.58
N ARG A 2 -39.94 -0.45 -39.81
CA ARG A 2 -38.99 -1.11 -38.88
C ARG A 2 -38.30 -0.05 -38.01
N LYS A 3 -38.26 -0.24 -36.70
CA LYS A 3 -37.26 0.40 -35.82
C LYS A 3 -36.65 -0.69 -34.94
N LEU A 4 -35.48 -1.17 -35.35
CA LEU A 4 -34.65 -2.10 -34.59
C LEU A 4 -33.64 -1.24 -33.83
N THR A 5 -33.91 -0.99 -32.54
CA THR A 5 -33.03 -0.19 -31.68
C THR A 5 -31.85 -1.05 -31.25
N LEU A 6 -30.67 -0.76 -31.80
CA LEU A 6 -29.42 -1.43 -31.49
C LEU A 6 -28.84 -0.83 -30.18
N PHE A 7 -28.87 -1.61 -29.09
CA PHE A 7 -28.17 -1.25 -27.85
C PHE A 7 -26.67 -1.52 -28.04
N LEU A 8 -25.89 -0.46 -28.25
CA LEU A 8 -24.43 -0.49 -28.22
C LEU A 8 -23.96 -0.59 -26.76
N LEU A 9 -23.57 -1.80 -26.34
CA LEU A 9 -22.83 -2.04 -25.10
C LEU A 9 -21.39 -1.55 -25.29
N PHE A 10 -21.09 -0.35 -24.80
CA PHE A 10 -19.71 0.14 -24.68
C PHE A 10 -18.97 -0.66 -23.61
N ALA A 11 -18.11 -1.58 -24.04
CA ALA A 11 -17.18 -2.27 -23.16
C ALA A 11 -16.04 -1.32 -22.77
N PHE A 12 -16.14 -0.69 -21.60
CA PHE A 12 -15.02 0.02 -20.98
C PHE A 12 -13.97 -1.01 -20.54
N LYS A 13 -12.86 -1.11 -21.29
CA LYS A 13 -11.66 -1.80 -20.82
C LYS A 13 -10.94 -0.88 -19.83
N SER A 14 -11.12 -1.11 -18.54
CA SER A 14 -10.28 -0.47 -17.52
C SER A 14 -8.85 -1.04 -17.62
N PRO A 15 -7.80 -0.21 -17.62
CA PRO A 15 -6.43 -0.71 -17.49
C PRO A 15 -6.29 -1.36 -16.11
N SER A 16 -6.06 -2.67 -16.10
CA SER A 16 -5.72 -3.41 -14.89
C SER A 16 -4.21 -3.35 -14.72
N TYR A 17 -3.75 -2.71 -13.63
CA TYR A 17 -2.36 -2.75 -13.22
C TYR A 17 -2.22 -3.82 -12.14
N ALA A 18 -1.57 -4.93 -12.49
CA ALA A 18 -1.22 -5.95 -11.51
C ALA A 18 0.07 -5.50 -10.81
N VAL A 19 -0.06 -5.19 -9.52
CA VAL A 19 1.09 -5.00 -8.64
C VAL A 19 1.36 -6.33 -7.95
N GLU A 20 2.53 -6.89 -8.14
CA GLU A 20 2.96 -8.09 -7.40
C GLU A 20 3.32 -7.69 -5.97
N ILE A 21 2.54 -8.17 -5.00
CA ILE A 21 2.83 -8.00 -3.57
C ILE A 21 3.55 -9.25 -3.10
N VAL A 22 4.84 -9.14 -2.82
CA VAL A 22 5.65 -10.25 -2.30
C VAL A 22 5.72 -10.24 -0.78
N LYS A 23 6.07 -11.37 -0.17
CA LYS A 23 6.40 -11.42 1.26
C LYS A 23 7.64 -10.57 1.54
N CYS A 24 7.66 -9.83 2.64
CA CYS A 24 8.85 -9.09 3.06
C CYS A 24 10.04 -10.01 3.36
N GLY A 25 11.24 -9.56 3.01
CA GLY A 25 12.49 -10.21 3.43
C GLY A 25 12.76 -9.96 4.91
N SER A 26 13.60 -10.77 5.54
CA SER A 26 13.88 -10.70 6.98
C SER A 26 14.29 -9.31 7.46
N GLU A 27 15.10 -8.58 6.70
CA GLU A 27 15.52 -7.23 7.07
C GLU A 27 14.38 -6.21 7.01
N ASP A 28 13.47 -6.35 6.05
CA ASP A 28 12.31 -5.47 5.92
C ASP A 28 11.31 -5.75 7.05
N GLU A 29 11.13 -7.02 7.41
CA GLU A 29 10.28 -7.42 8.54
C GLU A 29 10.79 -6.83 9.85
N VAL A 30 12.10 -6.93 10.13
CA VAL A 30 12.73 -6.34 11.32
C VAL A 30 12.53 -4.83 11.34
N PHE A 31 12.77 -4.16 10.21
CA PHE A 31 12.60 -2.71 10.10
C PHE A 31 11.16 -2.25 10.41
N ILE A 32 10.15 -2.90 9.82
CA ILE A 32 8.74 -2.57 10.09
C ILE A 32 8.41 -2.78 11.57
N ARG A 33 8.86 -3.89 12.16
CA ARG A 33 8.65 -4.20 13.58
C ARG A 33 9.30 -3.16 14.50
N GLU A 34 10.50 -2.68 14.19
CA GLU A 34 11.16 -1.62 14.94
C GLU A 34 10.41 -0.29 14.84
N LEU A 35 9.91 0.08 13.65
CA LEU A 35 9.08 1.27 13.49
C LEU A 35 7.79 1.19 14.31
N HIS A 36 7.15 0.01 14.32
CA HIS A 36 5.93 -0.23 15.10
C HIS A 36 6.22 -0.19 16.61
N ALA A 37 7.25 -0.90 17.08
CA ALA A 37 7.66 -0.92 18.48
C ALA A 37 8.05 0.48 18.98
N ALA A 38 8.68 1.30 18.13
CA ALA A 38 9.02 2.68 18.42
C ALA A 38 7.83 3.66 18.31
N LYS A 39 6.61 3.17 18.03
CA LYS A 39 5.38 3.98 17.83
C LYS A 39 5.52 5.06 16.75
N LYS A 40 6.42 4.87 15.78
CA LYS A 40 6.58 5.79 14.65
C LYS A 40 5.41 5.70 13.67
N LEU A 41 4.81 4.52 13.56
CA LEU A 41 3.65 4.26 12.70
C LEU A 41 2.30 4.60 13.37
N SER A 42 2.32 5.34 14.46
CA SER A 42 1.12 5.94 15.07
C SER A 42 1.32 7.44 15.30
N ASN A 43 2.38 8.02 14.76
CA ASN A 43 2.70 9.43 14.89
C ASN A 43 2.12 10.20 13.71
N GLU A 44 1.12 11.04 13.97
CA GLU A 44 0.46 11.87 12.95
C GLU A 44 1.42 12.87 12.27
N SER A 45 2.54 13.25 12.90
CA SER A 45 3.55 14.10 12.24
C SER A 45 4.34 13.36 11.16
N LEU A 46 4.32 12.03 11.19
CA LEU A 46 4.94 11.16 10.18
C LEU A 46 3.90 10.58 9.22
N ALA A 47 2.61 10.84 9.46
CA ALA A 47 1.56 10.48 8.54
C ALA A 47 1.73 11.32 7.27
N ALA A 48 2.13 10.65 6.19
CA ALA A 48 2.13 11.28 4.89
C ALA A 48 0.67 11.33 4.43
N GLU A 49 0.15 12.54 4.19
CA GLU A 49 -1.05 12.66 3.37
C GLU A 49 -0.75 11.93 2.06
N ALA A 50 -1.54 10.91 1.73
CA ALA A 50 -1.54 10.31 0.41
C ALA A 50 -2.09 11.36 -0.56
N LYS A 51 -1.36 12.46 -0.76
CA LYS A 51 -1.69 13.47 -1.75
C LYS A 51 -1.61 12.76 -3.09
N ASP A 52 -2.73 12.80 -3.81
CA ASP A 52 -2.89 12.33 -5.18
C ASP A 52 -1.56 12.41 -5.95
N GLY A 53 -0.92 11.27 -6.18
CA GLY A 53 0.41 11.24 -6.79
C GLY A 53 1.41 10.26 -6.17
N PHE A 54 1.03 9.40 -5.22
CA PHE A 54 1.83 8.20 -4.91
C PHE A 54 1.82 7.29 -6.16
N ALA A 55 2.72 7.57 -7.10
CA ALA A 55 2.86 6.86 -8.36
C ALA A 55 3.53 5.51 -8.06
N ILE A 56 2.69 4.54 -7.68
CA ILE A 56 3.03 3.20 -7.19
C ILE A 56 3.87 2.39 -8.20
N ASN A 57 3.90 2.83 -9.46
CA ASN A 57 4.54 2.21 -10.60
C ASN A 57 6.09 2.19 -10.56
N GLU A 58 6.73 2.88 -9.60
CA GLU A 58 8.20 2.86 -9.41
C GLU A 58 8.64 2.33 -8.03
N TRP A 59 7.77 1.58 -7.36
CA TRP A 59 8.00 1.10 -6.00
C TRP A 59 8.00 -0.43 -5.94
N LEU A 60 9.03 -1.00 -5.35
CA LEU A 60 8.99 -2.40 -4.92
C LEU A 60 8.13 -2.48 -3.66
N GLN A 61 7.23 -3.46 -3.62
CA GLN A 61 6.28 -3.63 -2.52
C GLN A 61 6.52 -4.97 -1.86
N CYS A 62 6.55 -4.95 -0.53
CA CYS A 62 6.39 -6.17 0.23
C CYS A 62 5.34 -5.98 1.32
N GLN A 63 4.62 -7.05 1.63
CA GLN A 63 3.63 -7.06 2.69
C GLN A 63 4.09 -7.94 3.84
N LEU A 64 4.01 -7.37 5.03
CA LEU A 64 4.09 -8.09 6.29
C LEU A 64 2.68 -8.18 6.86
N LYS A 65 2.09 -9.37 6.71
CA LYS A 65 0.89 -9.76 7.43
C LYS A 65 1.36 -10.60 8.60
N ASP A 66 1.26 -10.06 9.81
CA ASP A 66 1.75 -10.76 10.98
C ASP A 66 0.62 -11.58 11.58
N ASP A 67 0.60 -12.89 11.30
CA ASP A 67 -0.34 -13.82 11.95
C ASP A 67 -0.13 -13.83 13.49
N VAL A 68 1.02 -13.37 13.98
CA VAL A 68 1.37 -13.29 15.41
C VAL A 68 0.83 -12.04 16.09
N MET A 69 0.68 -10.90 15.40
CA MET A 69 0.25 -9.65 16.05
C MET A 69 -1.24 -9.66 16.42
N MET A 70 -2.09 -10.50 15.78
CA MET A 70 -3.54 -10.67 16.05
C MET A 70 -4.33 -9.35 16.20
N ASP A 71 -3.76 -8.22 15.80
CA ASP A 71 -4.27 -6.87 15.99
C ASP A 71 -5.07 -6.40 14.77
N GLY A 72 -5.23 -7.28 13.78
CA GLY A 72 -5.92 -6.99 12.52
C GLY A 72 -5.17 -5.97 11.66
N LEU A 73 -3.89 -5.73 11.91
CA LEU A 73 -3.08 -4.81 11.11
C LEU A 73 -2.25 -5.58 10.08
N SER A 74 -2.21 -5.04 8.86
CA SER A 74 -1.27 -5.46 7.84
C SER A 74 -0.39 -4.29 7.41
N PHE A 75 0.89 -4.57 7.17
CA PHE A 75 1.89 -3.55 6.87
C PHE A 75 2.40 -3.76 5.46
N THR A 76 2.35 -2.72 4.62
CA THR A 76 2.94 -2.73 3.29
C THR A 76 4.10 -1.76 3.24
N LEU A 77 5.30 -2.26 2.96
CA LEU A 77 6.49 -1.46 2.78
C LEU A 77 6.67 -1.13 1.29
N TYR A 78 6.77 0.16 1.01
CA TYR A 78 7.10 0.70 -0.31
C TYR A 78 8.55 1.15 -0.32
N LYS A 79 9.32 0.60 -1.26
CA LYS A 79 10.71 0.97 -1.49
C LYS A 79 10.87 1.61 -2.85
N SER A 80 11.33 2.85 -2.89
CA SER A 80 11.55 3.53 -4.16
C SER A 80 12.73 2.89 -4.88
N ILE A 81 12.60 2.69 -6.20
CA ILE A 81 13.70 2.19 -7.02
C ILE A 81 14.71 3.31 -7.33
N LYS A 82 14.27 4.58 -7.29
CA LYS A 82 15.07 5.77 -7.64
C LYS A 82 15.60 6.56 -6.45
N SER A 83 14.99 6.40 -5.27
CA SER A 83 15.37 7.11 -4.05
C SER A 83 15.50 6.14 -2.89
N ASN A 84 16.25 6.51 -1.85
CA ASN A 84 16.33 5.70 -0.62
C ASN A 84 15.12 5.91 0.30
N GLY A 85 14.04 6.54 -0.20
CA GLY A 85 12.82 6.78 0.54
C GLY A 85 12.06 5.49 0.77
N LEU A 86 11.72 5.23 2.03
CA LEU A 86 10.88 4.11 2.45
C LEU A 86 9.57 4.65 3.03
N PHE A 87 8.46 4.03 2.65
CA PHE A 87 7.15 4.36 3.21
C PHE A 87 6.45 3.10 3.69
N VAL A 88 5.70 3.21 4.76
CA VAL A 88 4.92 2.09 5.32
C VAL A 88 3.45 2.47 5.32
N VAL A 89 2.63 1.67 4.66
CA VAL A 89 1.18 1.71 4.83
C VAL A 89 0.80 0.75 5.93
N ILE A 90 0.05 1.23 6.91
CA ILE A 90 -0.75 0.37 7.80
C ILE A 90 -2.14 0.29 7.22
N HIS A 91 -2.61 -0.92 6.98
CA HIS A 91 -4.01 -1.21 6.72
C HIS A 91 -4.62 -1.88 7.95
N ASN A 92 -5.76 -1.37 8.39
CA ASN A 92 -6.55 -1.96 9.46
C ASN A 92 -7.67 -2.83 8.84
N ASP A 93 -7.54 -4.14 8.98
CA ASP A 93 -8.49 -5.11 8.43
C ASP A 93 -9.86 -5.04 9.14
N PHE A 94 -9.96 -4.44 10.33
CA PHE A 94 -11.23 -4.32 11.07
C PHE A 94 -12.15 -3.21 10.53
N ASP A 95 -11.59 -2.03 10.20
CA ASP A 95 -12.37 -0.89 9.71
C ASP A 95 -12.11 -0.56 8.23
N GLY A 96 -11.15 -1.24 7.60
CA GLY A 96 -10.75 -1.06 6.20
C GLY A 96 -9.96 0.22 5.93
N THR A 97 -9.55 0.96 6.97
CA THR A 97 -8.80 2.20 6.81
C THR A 97 -7.33 1.91 6.55
N SER A 98 -6.66 2.84 5.85
CA SER A 98 -5.23 2.78 5.61
C SER A 98 -4.57 4.13 5.90
N LYS A 99 -3.39 4.10 6.49
CA LYS A 99 -2.55 5.29 6.70
C LYS A 99 -1.14 5.05 6.18
N LEU A 100 -0.60 6.04 5.46
CA LEU A 100 0.76 6.04 4.94
C LEU A 100 1.68 6.80 5.90
N TYR A 101 2.83 6.24 6.21
CA TYR A 101 3.84 6.84 7.06
C TYR A 101 5.19 6.95 6.34
N GLY A 102 5.90 8.05 6.61
CA GLY A 102 7.24 8.30 6.07
C GLY A 102 7.42 9.73 5.58
N PRO A 103 8.51 10.01 4.84
CA PRO A 103 9.56 9.06 4.44
C PRO A 103 10.42 8.58 5.61
N PHE A 104 10.90 7.34 5.54
CA PHE A 104 11.91 6.79 6.42
C PHE A 104 13.22 6.53 5.67
N ASN A 105 14.31 6.57 6.42
CA ASN A 105 15.63 6.14 5.97
C ASN A 105 15.99 4.85 6.74
N LYS A 106 16.63 3.89 6.06
CA LYS A 106 17.22 2.70 6.68
C LYS A 106 18.70 2.95 6.98
#